data_AF-A0A1Y3BCZ1-F1
#
_entry.id   AF-A0A1Y3BCZ1-F1
#
_cell.length_a   1.000
_cell.length_b   1.000
_cell.length_c   1.000
_cell.angle_alpha   90.00
_cell.angle_beta   90.00
_cell.angle_gamma   90.00
#
_symmetry.space_group_name_H-M   'P 1'
#
loop_
_entity.id
_entity.type
_entity.pdbx_description
1 polymer ?
#
loop_
_entity_poly.entity_id
_entity_poly.type
_entity_poly.pdbx_seq_one_letter_code
_entity_poly.pdbx_strand_id
1 'polypeptide(L)'
;MSKLPPALAQRLAKRGLLLNKNDDQKQPSSSTSSSTTIEHEEEVIAEDYDETPAKQEFIQLKTIDTVIGCPNKYNIYHNCTSFCARKYSNVRMEPNKRICKIFAKLLKKYPLKDSVWEKVYEPGLQTFYFWNTETDQVSWLPPNHPDAKISISAEKLRQLVRDDQNENSDEKD
;
A
#
# COMPACT_ATOMS: atom_id res chain seq x y z
N MET A 1 1.70 -37.01 -9.65
CA MET A 1 1.25 -35.60 -9.75
C MET A 1 0.38 -35.31 -8.53
N SER A 2 0.87 -34.45 -7.64
CA SER A 2 0.17 -34.05 -6.41
C SER A 2 -1.12 -33.30 -6.77
N LYS A 3 -2.27 -33.87 -6.42
CA LYS A 3 -3.57 -33.22 -6.65
C LYS A 3 -3.68 -32.00 -5.73
N LEU A 4 -3.99 -30.84 -6.31
CA LEU A 4 -4.21 -29.61 -5.55
C LEU A 4 -5.43 -29.77 -4.62
N PRO A 5 -5.40 -29.20 -3.40
CA PRO A 5 -6.55 -29.18 -2.53
C PRO A 5 -7.76 -28.51 -3.20
N PRO A 6 -9.00 -29.04 -3.04
CA PRO A 6 -10.18 -28.55 -3.75
C PRO A 6 -10.45 -27.04 -3.61
N ALA A 7 -10.24 -26.51 -2.41
CA ALA A 7 -10.42 -25.08 -2.14
C ALA A 7 -9.41 -24.19 -2.90
N LEU A 8 -8.19 -24.67 -3.07
CA LEU A 8 -7.15 -23.95 -3.80
C LEU A 8 -7.41 -24.03 -5.32
N ALA A 9 -7.81 -25.20 -5.82
CA ALA A 9 -8.18 -25.39 -7.22
C ALA A 9 -9.35 -24.48 -7.65
N GLN A 10 -10.41 -24.38 -6.83
CA GLN A 10 -11.55 -23.49 -7.10
C GLN A 10 -11.13 -22.01 -7.17
N ARG A 11 -10.25 -21.56 -6.27
CA ARG A 11 -9.75 -20.17 -6.27
C ARG A 11 -8.89 -19.85 -7.48
N LEU A 12 -8.09 -20.81 -7.94
CA LEU A 12 -7.24 -20.67 -9.13
C LEU A 12 -8.08 -20.70 -10.41
N ALA A 13 -9.08 -21.59 -10.49
CA ALA A 13 -10.04 -21.65 -11.60
C ALA A 13 -10.84 -20.36 -11.72
N LYS A 14 -11.34 -19.81 -10.60
CA LYS A 14 -12.05 -18.51 -10.58
C LYS A 14 -11.18 -17.34 -11.10
N ARG A 15 -9.86 -17.48 -11.05
CA ARG A 15 -8.88 -16.50 -11.55
C ARG A 15 -8.34 -16.82 -12.95
N GLY A 16 -8.82 -17.90 -13.59
CA GLY A 16 -8.38 -18.32 -14.92
C GLY A 16 -6.95 -18.87 -14.96
N LEU A 17 -6.37 -19.25 -13.81
CA LEU A 17 -4.98 -19.73 -13.71
C LEU A 17 -4.85 -21.25 -13.94
N LEU A 18 -5.99 -21.95 -14.06
CA LEU A 18 -6.02 -23.34 -14.47
C LEU A 18 -6.63 -23.39 -15.87
N LEU A 19 -5.80 -23.75 -16.85
CA LEU A 19 -6.26 -24.18 -18.17
C LEU A 19 -6.94 -25.53 -17.96
N ASN A 20 -8.27 -25.56 -18.07
CA ASN A 20 -8.99 -26.84 -18.14
C ASN A 20 -8.51 -27.54 -19.42
N LYS A 21 -7.63 -28.53 -19.27
CA LYS A 21 -7.41 -29.54 -20.30
C LYS A 21 -8.65 -30.41 -20.32
N ASN A 22 -9.64 -29.98 -21.08
CA ASN A 22 -10.77 -30.70 -21.66
C ASN A 22 -11.80 -29.62 -21.98
N ASP A 23 -11.81 -29.14 -23.22
CA ASP A 23 -13.01 -28.76 -23.98
C ASP A 23 -12.56 -28.22 -25.34
N ASP A 24 -12.43 -29.16 -26.27
CA ASP A 24 -12.55 -28.88 -27.70
C ASP A 24 -13.99 -28.44 -28.01
N GLN A 25 -14.11 -27.34 -28.74
CA GLN A 25 -15.28 -26.89 -29.51
C GLN A 25 -16.51 -26.42 -28.71
N LYS A 26 -16.76 -25.09 -28.72
CA LYS A 26 -17.93 -24.45 -29.38
C LYS A 26 -18.17 -23.03 -28.84
N GLN A 27 -17.76 -22.02 -29.60
CA GLN A 27 -18.46 -20.73 -29.73
C GLN A 27 -19.35 -20.80 -31.00
N PRO A 28 -20.40 -19.97 -31.22
CA PRO A 28 -20.50 -18.57 -30.78
C PRO A 28 -21.90 -18.05 -30.33
N SER A 29 -21.85 -16.86 -29.72
CA SER A 29 -22.80 -15.73 -29.77
C SER A 29 -24.32 -15.92 -29.56
N SER A 30 -24.86 -15.21 -28.57
CA SER A 30 -26.22 -14.64 -28.66
C SER A 30 -26.30 -13.27 -27.99
N SER A 31 -26.21 -12.26 -28.85
CA SER A 31 -26.75 -10.91 -28.70
C SER A 31 -28.26 -10.94 -28.46
N THR A 32 -28.77 -10.19 -27.47
CA THR A 32 -30.19 -9.85 -27.37
C THR A 32 -30.33 -8.33 -27.52
N SER A 33 -30.71 -7.92 -28.72
CA SER A 33 -31.22 -6.61 -29.07
C SER A 33 -32.74 -6.60 -28.93
N SER A 34 -33.30 -5.66 -28.17
CA SER A 34 -34.73 -5.33 -28.18
C SER A 34 -34.89 -3.97 -28.87
N SER A 35 -35.46 -4.00 -30.07
CA SER A 35 -35.84 -2.81 -30.86
C SER A 35 -37.11 -2.17 -30.33
N THR A 36 -37.10 -0.85 -30.16
CA THR A 36 -38.29 -0.01 -30.24
C THR A 36 -37.99 1.10 -31.25
N THR A 37 -38.82 1.19 -32.28
CA THR A 37 -38.85 2.24 -33.30
C THR A 37 -39.20 3.59 -32.69
N ILE A 38 -38.37 4.62 -32.89
CA ILE A 38 -38.74 6.03 -32.70
C ILE A 38 -38.19 6.82 -33.91
N GLU A 39 -39.07 7.63 -34.48
CA GLU A 39 -38.86 8.53 -35.61
C GLU A 39 -37.83 9.62 -35.24
N HIS A 40 -36.87 9.89 -36.12
CA HIS A 40 -35.88 10.97 -35.93
C HIS A 40 -36.53 12.32 -36.25
N GLU A 41 -36.93 13.06 -35.23
CA GLU A 41 -36.90 14.52 -35.26
C GLU A 41 -35.50 14.94 -34.79
N GLU A 42 -34.67 15.43 -35.71
CA GLU A 42 -33.37 16.02 -35.35
C GLU A 42 -33.60 17.35 -34.65
N GLU A 43 -33.66 17.34 -33.32
CA GLU A 43 -33.57 18.56 -32.53
C GLU A 43 -32.15 19.14 -32.69
N VAL A 44 -32.08 20.36 -33.22
CA VAL A 44 -30.84 21.14 -33.34
C VAL A 44 -30.49 21.64 -31.95
N ILE A 45 -29.75 20.83 -31.20
CA ILE A 45 -29.28 21.20 -29.86
C ILE A 45 -28.13 22.20 -30.04
N ALA A 46 -28.45 23.49 -29.99
CA ALA A 46 -27.45 24.52 -29.77
C ALA A 46 -26.99 24.42 -28.31
N GLU A 47 -26.11 23.45 -28.02
CA GLU A 47 -25.39 23.39 -26.76
C GLU A 47 -24.40 24.56 -26.74
N ASP A 48 -24.64 25.51 -25.84
CA ASP A 48 -23.75 26.61 -25.54
C ASP A 48 -22.41 26.04 -25.03
N TYR A 49 -21.40 26.04 -25.90
CA TYR A 49 -20.08 25.47 -25.69
C TYR A 49 -19.22 26.37 -24.77
N ASP A 50 -19.74 26.77 -23.61
CA ASP A 50 -18.99 27.59 -22.64
C ASP A 50 -19.20 27.19 -21.17
N GLU A 51 -19.75 26.01 -20.89
CA GLU A 51 -19.54 25.39 -19.58
C GLU A 51 -18.23 24.61 -19.58
N THR A 52 -17.16 25.28 -19.17
CA THR A 52 -15.94 24.59 -18.75
C THR A 52 -16.35 23.51 -17.76
N PRO A 53 -16.12 22.21 -18.02
CA PRO A 53 -16.26 21.23 -16.96
C PRO A 53 -15.28 21.68 -15.90
N ALA A 54 -15.83 22.12 -14.76
CA ALA A 54 -15.09 22.43 -13.55
C ALA A 54 -14.00 21.37 -13.46
N LYS A 55 -12.74 21.81 -13.55
CA LYS A 55 -11.56 20.96 -13.41
C LYS A 55 -11.86 19.97 -12.30
N GLN A 56 -12.28 18.75 -12.67
CA GLN A 56 -11.94 17.60 -11.87
C GLN A 56 -10.44 17.67 -11.93
N GLU A 57 -9.86 18.23 -10.87
CA GLU A 57 -8.44 18.20 -10.65
C GLU A 57 -8.10 16.72 -10.75
N PHE A 58 -7.68 16.32 -11.95
CA PHE A 58 -6.76 15.22 -12.12
C PHE A 58 -5.55 15.72 -11.33
N ILE A 59 -5.61 15.51 -10.01
CA ILE A 59 -4.46 15.53 -9.16
C ILE A 59 -3.58 14.53 -9.90
N GLN A 60 -2.60 15.06 -10.63
CA GLN A 60 -1.45 14.35 -11.10
C GLN A 60 -0.95 13.69 -9.81
N LEU A 61 -1.39 12.46 -9.57
CA LEU A 61 -1.13 11.74 -8.34
C LEU A 61 0.36 11.44 -8.44
N LYS A 62 1.17 12.42 -8.00
CA LYS A 62 2.50 12.19 -7.47
C LYS A 62 2.34 10.93 -6.65
N THR A 63 3.07 9.90 -7.02
CA THR A 63 3.06 8.63 -6.31
C THR A 63 3.05 8.96 -4.81
N ILE A 64 1.97 8.55 -4.14
CA ILE A 64 1.92 8.72 -2.68
C ILE A 64 2.86 7.63 -2.21
N ASP A 65 4.13 7.98 -2.00
CA ASP A 65 5.16 6.96 -1.77
C ASP A 65 4.79 6.06 -0.58
N THR A 66 4.18 6.65 0.46
CA THR A 66 3.65 5.89 1.60
C THR A 66 2.35 6.47 2.17
N VAL A 67 1.31 5.66 2.21
CA VAL A 67 0.09 5.93 2.99
C VAL A 67 0.29 5.40 4.41
N ILE A 68 0.09 6.26 5.42
CA ILE A 68 0.45 6.01 6.83
C ILE A 68 -0.15 4.69 7.35
N GLY A 69 -1.44 4.43 7.10
CA GLY A 69 -2.09 3.19 7.53
C GLY A 69 -1.93 2.00 6.59
N CYS A 70 -1.18 2.13 5.49
CA CYS A 70 -1.04 1.02 4.54
C CYS A 70 -0.34 -0.17 5.22
N PRO A 71 -0.94 -1.38 5.21
CA PRO A 71 -0.35 -2.56 5.84
C PRO A 71 0.96 -2.99 5.18
N ASN A 72 1.18 -2.58 3.93
CA ASN A 72 2.37 -2.94 3.15
C ASN A 72 3.40 -1.79 3.05
N LYS A 73 3.26 -0.70 3.81
CA LYS A 73 4.18 0.46 3.70
C LYS A 73 5.64 0.17 4.08
N TYR A 74 5.88 -0.92 4.80
CA TYR A 74 7.22 -1.33 5.23
C TYR A 74 7.92 -2.22 4.20
N ASN A 75 7.18 -2.75 3.23
CA ASN A 75 7.79 -3.47 2.12
C ASN A 75 8.50 -2.45 1.22
N ILE A 76 9.81 -2.59 1.11
CA ILE A 76 10.68 -1.69 0.33
C ILE A 76 10.35 -1.69 -1.17
N TYR A 77 9.62 -2.70 -1.65
CA TYR A 77 9.17 -2.82 -3.03
C TYR A 77 7.73 -2.35 -3.25
N HIS A 78 7.07 -1.78 -2.23
CA HIS A 78 5.69 -1.33 -2.34
C HIS A 78 5.57 0.19 -2.44
N ASN A 79 4.93 0.65 -3.51
CA ASN A 79 4.48 2.03 -3.66
C ASN A 79 2.97 2.10 -3.41
N CYS A 80 2.54 3.03 -2.55
CA CYS A 80 1.11 3.17 -2.30
C CYS A 80 0.38 3.73 -3.52
N THR A 81 -0.81 3.19 -3.78
CA THR A 81 -1.68 3.64 -4.87
C THR A 81 -2.85 4.45 -4.32
N SER A 82 -3.67 5.01 -5.21
CA SER A 82 -4.93 5.67 -4.85
C SER A 82 -5.88 4.75 -4.05
N PHE A 83 -5.81 3.43 -4.27
CA PHE A 83 -6.52 2.45 -3.45
C PHE A 83 -6.02 2.45 -2.00
N CYS A 84 -4.71 2.46 -1.79
CA CYS A 84 -4.13 2.51 -0.44
C CYS A 84 -4.59 3.78 0.28
N ALA A 85 -4.54 4.92 -0.41
CA ALA A 85 -4.96 6.20 0.17
C ALA A 85 -6.44 6.17 0.58
N ARG A 86 -7.32 5.65 -0.28
CA ARG A 86 -8.76 5.58 0.02
C ARG A 86 -9.07 4.64 1.18
N LYS A 87 -8.38 3.49 1.25
CA LYS A 87 -8.69 2.43 2.22
C LYS A 87 -7.97 2.59 3.55
N TYR A 88 -6.77 3.18 3.56
CA TYR A 88 -5.86 3.13 4.70
C TYR A 88 -5.33 4.51 5.13
N SER A 89 -5.81 5.62 4.57
CA SER A 89 -5.40 6.96 5.03
C SER A 89 -5.97 7.31 6.41
N ASN A 90 -7.15 6.80 6.74
CA ASN A 90 -7.82 7.10 8.01
C ASN A 90 -7.21 6.30 9.16
N VAL A 91 -6.30 6.92 9.90
CA VAL A 91 -5.62 6.35 11.07
C VAL A 91 -5.70 7.28 12.26
N ARG A 92 -5.60 6.70 13.46
CA ARG A 92 -5.57 7.46 14.71
C ARG A 92 -4.17 8.05 14.94
N MET A 93 -4.06 9.37 14.77
CA MET A 93 -2.80 10.10 14.90
C MET A 93 -2.25 10.15 16.32
N GLU A 94 -3.11 10.10 17.33
CA GLU A 94 -2.68 10.12 18.74
C GLU A 94 -2.68 8.73 19.37
N PRO A 95 -1.67 8.39 20.18
CA PRO A 95 -1.64 7.12 20.89
C PRO A 95 -2.80 7.01 21.88
N ASN A 96 -3.36 5.80 22.00
CA ASN A 96 -4.38 5.54 23.01
C ASN A 96 -3.76 5.40 24.43
N LYS A 97 -4.59 5.57 25.47
CA LYS A 97 -4.12 5.48 26.86
C LYS A 97 -3.52 4.10 27.21
N ARG A 98 -3.97 3.03 26.55
CA ARG A 98 -3.49 1.67 26.80
C ARG A 98 -2.03 1.51 26.35
N ILE A 99 -1.70 1.93 25.13
CA ILE A 99 -0.36 1.81 24.57
C ILE A 99 0.63 2.71 25.33
N CYS A 100 0.22 3.92 25.72
CA CYS A 100 1.02 4.79 26.58
C CYS A 100 1.38 4.11 27.91
N LYS A 101 0.41 3.45 28.57
CA LYS A 101 0.65 2.73 29.83
C LYS A 101 1.61 1.54 29.66
N ILE A 102 1.49 0.79 28.57
CA ILE A 102 2.37 -0.35 28.27
C ILE A 102 3.81 0.14 28.12
N PHE A 103 4.05 1.16 27.30
CA PHE A 103 5.40 1.67 27.06
C PHE A 103 5.98 2.42 28.25
N ALA A 104 5.16 3.08 29.09
CA ALA A 104 5.63 3.67 30.34
C ALA A 104 6.18 2.60 31.30
N LYS A 105 5.51 1.45 31.42
CA LYS A 105 6.02 0.31 32.22
C LYS A 105 7.29 -0.29 31.60
N LEU A 106 7.33 -0.42 30.27
CA LEU A 106 8.50 -0.92 29.55
C LEU A 106 9.73 -0.04 29.81
N LEU A 107 9.58 1.28 29.67
CA LEU A 107 10.65 2.25 29.90
C LEU A 107 11.06 2.38 31.36
N LYS A 108 10.16 2.11 32.31
CA LYS A 108 10.53 2.01 33.73
C LYS A 108 11.50 0.84 33.98
N LYS A 109 11.33 -0.27 33.27
CA LYS A 109 12.21 -1.45 33.39
C LYS A 109 13.48 -1.33 32.55
N TYR A 110 13.38 -0.74 31.37
CA TYR A 110 14.47 -0.55 30.43
C TYR A 110 14.55 0.94 30.03
N PRO A 111 15.13 1.79 30.88
CA PRO A 111 15.27 3.21 30.57
C PRO A 111 16.19 3.41 29.37
N LEU A 112 15.88 4.43 28.57
CA LEU A 112 16.77 4.91 27.50
C LEU A 112 17.93 5.64 28.17
N LYS A 113 19.13 5.05 28.12
CA LYS A 113 20.34 5.63 28.73
C LYS A 113 20.94 6.72 27.85
N ASP A 114 20.87 6.51 26.55
CA ASP A 114 21.48 7.40 25.57
C ASP A 114 20.44 8.42 25.09
N SER A 115 20.86 9.69 24.99
CA SER A 115 20.00 10.78 24.53
C SER A 115 19.67 10.71 23.03
N VAL A 116 20.33 9.81 22.29
CA VAL A 116 20.15 9.64 20.83
C VAL A 116 18.94 8.78 20.49
N TRP A 117 18.42 8.00 21.46
CA TRP A 117 17.28 7.13 21.23
C TRP A 117 15.98 7.80 21.69
N GLU A 118 15.01 7.86 20.79
CA GLU A 118 13.70 8.44 21.04
C GLU A 118 12.58 7.40 20.85
N LYS A 119 11.49 7.56 21.60
CA LYS A 119 10.28 6.74 21.46
C LYS A 119 9.29 7.45 20.54
N VAL A 120 9.08 6.90 19.35
CA VAL A 120 8.24 7.48 18.30
C VAL A 120 6.94 6.70 18.16
N TYR A 121 5.80 7.40 18.08
CA TYR A 121 4.51 6.76 17.83
C TYR A 121 4.32 6.52 16.33
N GLU A 122 3.86 5.33 15.98
CA GLU A 122 3.56 4.95 14.61
C GLU A 122 2.04 4.77 14.41
N PRO A 123 1.35 5.77 13.81
CA PRO A 123 -0.11 5.77 13.69
C PRO A 123 -0.66 4.58 12.91
N GLY A 124 0.05 4.10 11.89
CA GLY A 124 -0.42 3.00 11.05
C GLY A 124 -0.48 1.65 11.78
N LEU A 125 0.35 1.47 12.81
CA LEU A 125 0.35 0.26 13.65
C LEU A 125 -0.24 0.49 15.05
N GLN A 126 -0.54 1.75 15.39
CA GLN A 126 -1.01 2.16 16.72
C GLN A 126 -0.09 1.69 17.85
N THR A 127 1.22 1.69 17.61
CA THR A 127 2.25 1.31 18.59
C THR A 127 3.39 2.32 18.62
N PHE A 128 4.27 2.21 19.60
CA PHE A 128 5.55 2.92 19.57
C PHE A 128 6.66 2.01 19.03
N TYR A 129 7.69 2.65 18.49
CA TYR A 129 9.00 2.07 18.21
C TYR A 129 10.08 3.03 18.73
N PHE A 130 11.34 2.61 18.65
CA PHE A 130 12.48 3.39 19.06
C PHE A 130 13.33 3.73 17.84
N TRP A 131 13.74 4.98 17.74
CA TRP A 131 14.56 5.51 16.65
C TRP A 131 15.81 6.16 17.23
N ASN A 132 16.95 5.87 16.63
CA ASN A 132 18.21 6.53 16.89
C ASN A 132 18.35 7.71 15.93
N THR A 133 18.36 8.93 16.47
CA THR A 133 18.38 10.18 15.71
C THR A 133 19.73 10.47 15.04
N GLU A 134 20.82 9.81 15.45
CA GLU A 134 22.14 9.98 14.85
C GLU A 134 22.42 8.95 13.75
N THR A 135 22.03 7.69 13.95
CA THR A 135 22.38 6.59 13.04
C THR A 135 21.25 6.16 12.10
N ASP A 136 20.04 6.70 12.28
CA ASP A 136 18.80 6.29 11.63
C ASP A 136 18.43 4.82 11.83
N GLN A 137 18.93 4.22 12.91
CA GLN A 137 18.56 2.87 13.31
C GLN A 137 17.22 2.84 14.03
N VAL A 138 16.50 1.74 13.89
CA VAL A 138 15.18 1.53 14.51
C VAL A 138 15.11 0.21 15.25
N SER A 139 14.26 0.14 16.28
CA SER A 139 13.98 -1.07 17.05
C SER A 139 12.55 -1.05 17.62
N TRP A 140 11.92 -2.22 17.76
CA TRP A 140 10.62 -2.34 18.42
C TRP A 140 10.69 -2.31 19.95
N LEU A 141 11.88 -2.54 20.51
CA LEU A 141 12.16 -2.53 21.95
C LEU A 141 13.26 -1.51 22.27
N PRO A 142 13.35 -1.00 23.51
CA PRO A 142 14.45 -0.14 23.92
C PRO A 142 15.80 -0.80 23.61
N PRO A 143 16.83 -0.06 23.16
CA PRO A 143 18.11 -0.64 22.73
C PRO A 143 18.83 -1.44 23.83
N ASN A 144 18.59 -1.12 25.10
CA ASN A 144 19.13 -1.85 26.27
C ASN A 144 18.28 -3.08 26.66
N HIS A 145 17.23 -3.41 25.91
CA HIS A 145 16.46 -4.63 26.11
C HIS A 145 17.22 -5.82 25.50
N PRO A 146 17.32 -6.98 26.17
CA PRO A 146 18.09 -8.12 25.67
C PRO A 146 17.59 -8.65 24.32
N ASP A 147 16.27 -8.65 24.10
CA ASP A 147 15.66 -9.07 22.83
C ASP A 147 15.54 -7.95 21.79
N ALA A 148 16.15 -6.78 22.01
CA ALA A 148 16.10 -5.69 21.05
C ALA A 148 16.84 -6.08 19.77
N LYS A 149 16.15 -5.92 18.63
CA LYS A 149 16.72 -6.12 17.30
C LYS A 149 16.82 -4.76 16.63
N ILE A 150 18.03 -4.21 16.62
CA ILE A 150 18.33 -2.94 15.99
C ILE A 150 18.58 -3.19 14.50
N SER A 151 17.86 -2.46 13.65
CA SER A 151 18.02 -2.53 12.19
C SER A 151 18.10 -1.14 11.58
N ILE A 152 18.50 -1.07 10.32
CA ILE A 152 18.31 0.13 9.50
C ILE A 152 16.82 0.38 9.24
N SER A 153 16.45 1.66 9.08
CA SER A 153 15.07 2.03 8.80
C SER A 153 14.62 1.56 7.41
N ALA A 154 13.32 1.30 7.25
CA ALA A 154 12.75 0.92 5.96
C ALA A 154 12.94 2.01 4.89
N GLU A 155 12.96 3.28 5.29
CA GLU A 155 13.20 4.39 4.36
C GLU A 155 14.64 4.40 3.86
N LYS A 156 15.61 4.20 4.76
CA LYS A 156 17.03 4.08 4.38
C LYS A 156 17.27 2.88 3.47
N LEU A 157 16.61 1.75 3.74
CA LEU A 157 16.63 0.59 2.84
C LEU A 157 16.09 0.90 1.45
N ARG A 158 14.97 1.63 1.34
CA ARG A 158 14.41 2.06 0.05
C ARG A 158 15.39 2.95 -0.71
N GLN A 159 16.05 3.87 -0.02
CA GLN A 159 17.05 4.75 -0.62
C GLN A 159 18.22 3.94 -1.18
N LEU A 160 18.80 3.03 -0.39
CA LEU A 160 19.91 2.17 -0.84
C LEU A 160 19.56 1.35 -2.08
N VAL A 161 18.33 0.83 -2.17
CA VAL A 161 17.87 0.08 -3.36
C VAL A 161 17.71 0.98 -4.59
N ARG A 162 17.27 2.24 -4.42
CA ARG A 162 17.18 3.20 -5.52
C ARG A 162 18.57 3.61 -6.02
N ASP A 163 19.51 3.84 -5.10
CA ASP A 163 20.86 4.25 -5.42
C ASP A 163 21.60 3.14 -6.19
N ASP A 164 21.48 1.87 -5.75
CA ASP A 164 22.04 0.70 -6.45
C ASP A 164 21.47 0.50 -7.87
N GLN A 165 20.19 0.84 -8.09
CA GLN A 165 19.60 0.79 -9.43
C GLN A 165 20.15 1.87 -10.37
N ASN A 166 20.45 3.05 -9.84
CA ASN A 166 21.01 4.16 -10.63
C ASN A 166 22.48 3.92 -10.97
N GLU A 167 23.29 3.44 -10.03
CA GLU A 167 24.69 3.10 -10.29
C GLU A 167 24.82 2.02 -11.37
N ASN A 168 23.95 1.01 -11.35
CA ASN A 168 23.91 -0.04 -12.37
C ASN A 168 23.41 0.44 -13.76
N SER A 169 22.67 1.55 -13.84
CA SER A 169 22.30 2.13 -15.13
C SER A 169 23.45 2.93 -15.75
N ASP A 170 24.23 3.63 -14.93
CA ASP A 170 25.32 4.49 -15.40
C ASP A 170 26.56 3.69 -15.85
N GLU A 171 26.74 2.46 -15.38
CA GLU A 171 27.87 1.59 -15.75
C GLU A 171 27.67 0.83 -17.08
N LYS A 172 26.48 0.94 -17.70
CA LYS A 172 26.12 0.24 -18.94
C LYS A 172 26.12 1.11 -20.21
N ASP A 173 26.40 2.40 -20.06
CA ASP A 173 26.57 3.35 -21.16
C ASP A 173 28.06 3.65 -21.43
#